data_AF-A0A523JNR4-F1
#
_entry.id   AF-A0A523JNR4-F1
#
_cell.length_a   1.000
_cell.length_b   1.000
_cell.length_c   1.000
_cell.angle_alpha   90.00
_cell.angle_beta   90.00
_cell.angle_gamma   90.00
#
_symmetry.space_group_name_H-M   'P 1'
#
loop_
_entity.id
_entity.type
_entity.pdbx_description
1 polymer ?
#
loop_
_entity_poly.entity_id
_entity_poly.type
_entity_poly.pdbx_seq_one_letter_code
_entity_poly.pdbx_strand_id
1 'polypeptide(L)'
;MSRWNELLPRLAQVPRENGTVALHQAANFLRETLEASGVDVELIAFTATPWALRLAGVIALAAGLLCFEMMRSGRYGAAIAVSLAIPALLVAELEFHQPVFGWIGTQTQQHVLATLAARAPLQRVIFTAHYATKTDLLDPIEPAPGRCWPMESRRRR
;
A
#
# COMPACT_ATOMS: atom_id res chain seq x y z
N MET A 1 24.96 -17.24 14.75
CA MET A 1 24.26 -16.12 14.07
C MET A 1 22.81 -16.14 14.50
N SER A 2 22.20 -15.00 14.79
CA SER A 2 20.80 -14.96 15.23
C SER A 2 19.86 -15.27 14.04
N ARG A 3 18.78 -16.02 14.30
CA ARG A 3 17.70 -16.31 13.33
C ARG A 3 17.16 -15.06 12.63
N TRP A 4 17.30 -13.89 13.26
CA TRP A 4 16.98 -12.58 12.70
C TRP A 4 17.75 -12.21 11.43
N ASN A 5 19.02 -12.60 11.32
CA ASN A 5 19.84 -12.32 10.14
C ASN A 5 19.37 -13.09 8.90
N GLU A 6 18.56 -14.13 9.07
CA GLU A 6 17.96 -14.91 7.99
C GLU A 6 16.53 -14.45 7.66
N LEU A 7 15.73 -14.11 8.67
CA LEU A 7 14.33 -13.70 8.51
C LEU A 7 14.19 -12.28 7.94
N LEU A 8 14.97 -11.33 8.45
CA LEU A 8 14.81 -9.92 8.12
C LEU A 8 15.09 -9.63 6.63
N PRO A 9 16.14 -10.17 5.99
CA PRO A 9 16.37 -9.96 4.56
C PRO A 9 15.19 -10.34 3.68
N ARG A 10 14.53 -11.48 3.97
CA ARG A 10 13.38 -11.97 3.20
C ARG A 10 12.16 -11.04 3.30
N LEU A 11 12.09 -10.25 4.37
CA LEU A 11 11.05 -9.24 4.60
C LEU A 11 11.54 -7.80 4.38
N ALA A 12 12.77 -7.55 3.97
CA ALA A 12 13.28 -6.17 3.86
C ALA A 12 13.87 -5.84 2.49
N GLN A 13 14.35 -6.84 1.75
CA GLN A 13 15.12 -6.59 0.52
C GLN A 13 14.26 -6.48 -0.74
N VAL A 14 13.08 -7.10 -0.75
CA VAL A 14 12.19 -7.12 -1.92
C VAL A 14 10.97 -6.24 -1.63
N PRO A 15 10.64 -5.27 -2.50
CA PRO A 15 9.37 -4.55 -2.43
C PRO A 15 8.19 -5.52 -2.56
N ARG A 16 7.22 -5.38 -1.66
CA ARG A 16 6.01 -6.20 -1.55
C ARG A 16 4.79 -5.28 -1.58
N GLU A 17 4.58 -4.64 -2.70
CA GLU A 17 3.39 -3.82 -2.92
C GLU A 17 2.15 -4.70 -3.00
N ASN A 18 1.00 -4.10 -2.69
CA ASN A 18 -0.28 -4.70 -2.99
C ASN A 18 -0.36 -5.06 -4.48
N GLY A 19 -0.97 -6.20 -4.79
CA GLY A 19 -1.10 -6.74 -6.14
C GLY A 19 0.15 -7.41 -6.73
N THR A 20 1.23 -7.56 -5.96
CA THR A 20 2.47 -8.20 -6.44
C THR A 20 2.64 -9.64 -5.98
N VAL A 21 3.29 -10.46 -6.80
CA VAL A 21 3.68 -11.85 -6.44
C VAL A 21 4.56 -11.88 -5.20
N ALA A 22 5.42 -10.88 -5.01
CA ALA A 22 6.30 -10.78 -3.84
C ALA A 22 5.52 -10.69 -2.52
N LEU A 23 4.37 -9.99 -2.50
CA LEU A 23 3.53 -9.94 -1.30
C LEU A 23 2.92 -11.32 -0.98
N HIS A 24 2.46 -12.05 -2.00
CA HIS A 24 1.96 -13.42 -1.82
C HIS A 24 3.04 -14.37 -1.30
N GLN A 25 4.26 -14.28 -1.84
CA GLN A 25 5.41 -15.05 -1.39
C GLN A 25 5.75 -14.75 0.08
N ALA A 26 5.66 -13.48 0.49
CA ALA A 26 5.90 -13.10 1.88
C ALA A 26 4.83 -13.64 2.83
N ALA A 27 3.56 -13.63 2.44
CA ALA A 27 2.48 -14.22 3.24
C ALA A 27 2.73 -15.73 3.44
N ASN A 28 3.07 -16.46 2.38
CA ASN A 28 3.39 -17.88 2.45
C ASN A 28 4.63 -18.15 3.31
N PHE A 29 5.68 -17.34 3.15
CA PHE A 29 6.89 -17.43 3.96
C PHE A 29 6.61 -17.22 5.46
N LEU A 30 5.78 -16.23 5.81
CA LEU A 30 5.39 -15.99 7.20
C LEU A 30 4.60 -17.18 7.76
N ARG A 31 3.63 -17.68 7.00
CA ARG A 31 2.84 -18.86 7.39
C ARG A 31 3.74 -20.07 7.67
N GLU A 32 4.59 -20.44 6.72
CA GLU A 32 5.51 -21.57 6.85
C GLU A 32 6.46 -21.41 8.03
N THR A 33 6.99 -20.21 8.25
CA THR A 33 7.93 -19.94 9.35
C THR A 33 7.27 -20.06 10.73
N LEU A 34 6.02 -19.61 10.85
CA LEU A 34 5.25 -19.63 12.09
C LEU A 34 4.71 -21.04 12.39
N GLU A 35 4.17 -21.74 11.38
CA GLU A 35 3.75 -23.14 11.48
C GLU A 35 4.92 -24.05 11.88
N ALA A 36 6.10 -23.86 11.28
CA ALA A 36 7.32 -24.60 11.65
C ALA A 36 7.77 -24.34 13.10
N SER A 37 7.27 -23.28 13.73
CA SER A 37 7.52 -22.94 15.14
C SER A 37 6.42 -23.47 16.06
N GLY A 38 5.46 -24.24 15.54
CA GLY A 38 4.35 -24.84 16.28
C GLY A 38 3.19 -23.89 16.59
N VAL A 39 3.09 -22.78 15.87
CA VAL A 39 1.99 -21.80 16.02
C VAL A 39 0.88 -22.14 15.04
N ASP A 40 -0.37 -22.01 15.49
CA ASP A 40 -1.54 -22.13 14.60
C ASP A 40 -1.66 -20.87 13.73
N VAL A 41 -1.76 -21.04 12.42
CA VAL A 41 -1.76 -19.93 11.46
C VAL A 41 -2.93 -20.04 10.50
N GLU A 42 -3.66 -18.94 10.37
CA GLU A 42 -4.75 -18.77 9.42
C GLU A 42 -4.41 -17.69 8.39
N LEU A 43 -4.76 -17.95 7.13
CA LEU A 43 -4.72 -16.95 6.06
C LEU A 43 -6.11 -16.38 5.86
N ILE A 44 -6.28 -15.10 6.16
CA ILE A 44 -7.56 -14.40 6.04
C ILE A 44 -7.56 -13.59 4.75
N ALA A 45 -8.41 -13.95 3.80
CA ALA A 45 -8.47 -13.26 2.52
C ALA A 45 -9.03 -11.83 2.64
N PHE A 46 -8.43 -10.89 1.92
CA PHE A 46 -8.95 -9.53 1.75
C PHE A 46 -8.83 -9.08 0.29
N THR A 47 -9.66 -8.12 -0.12
CA THR A 47 -9.60 -7.54 -1.48
C THR A 47 -8.72 -6.30 -1.48
N ALA A 48 -7.62 -6.36 -2.21
CA ALA A 48 -6.72 -5.23 -2.42
C ALA A 48 -7.07 -4.46 -3.71
N THR A 49 -6.87 -3.14 -3.69
CA THR A 49 -7.08 -2.21 -4.81
C THR A 49 -5.75 -1.56 -5.24
N PRO A 50 -4.78 -2.34 -5.76
CA PRO A 50 -3.39 -1.89 -5.93
C PRO A 50 -3.20 -0.72 -6.92
N TRP A 51 -4.20 -0.48 -7.76
CA TRP A 51 -4.16 0.56 -8.79
C TRP A 51 -4.99 1.81 -8.43
N ALA A 52 -5.73 1.83 -7.32
CA ALA A 52 -6.68 2.91 -7.03
C ALA A 52 -6.02 4.30 -7.06
N LEU A 53 -4.92 4.52 -6.32
CA LEU A 53 -4.23 5.82 -6.31
C LEU A 53 -3.58 6.17 -7.65
N ARG A 54 -3.08 5.18 -8.39
CA ARG A 54 -2.49 5.39 -9.72
C ARG A 54 -3.56 5.81 -10.73
N LEU A 55 -4.72 5.14 -10.71
CA LEU A 55 -5.88 5.47 -11.53
C LEU A 55 -6.44 6.84 -11.16
N ALA A 56 -6.53 7.17 -9.87
CA ALA A 56 -6.93 8.50 -9.40
C ALA A 56 -6.05 9.59 -10.01
N GLY A 57 -4.72 9.40 -10.01
CA GLY A 57 -3.78 10.32 -10.65
C GLY A 57 -3.97 10.46 -12.16
N VAL A 58 -4.18 9.35 -12.88
CA VAL A 58 -4.45 9.36 -14.32
C VAL A 58 -5.78 10.06 -14.63
N ILE A 59 -6.83 9.80 -13.87
CA ILE A 59 -8.14 10.43 -13.99
C ILE A 59 -8.04 11.93 -13.73
N ALA A 60 -7.33 12.34 -12.68
CA ALA A 60 -7.10 13.75 -12.37
C ALA A 60 -6.35 14.47 -13.50
N LEU A 61 -5.30 13.84 -14.05
CA LEU A 61 -4.54 14.40 -15.17
C LEU A 61 -5.40 14.53 -16.43
N ALA A 62 -6.13 13.47 -16.80
CA ALA A 62 -7.02 13.48 -17.96
C ALA A 62 -8.12 14.54 -17.81
N ALA A 63 -8.68 14.69 -16.60
CA ALA A 63 -9.65 15.74 -16.29
C ALA A 63 -9.06 17.14 -16.42
N GLY A 64 -7.83 17.36 -15.96
CA GLY A 64 -7.13 18.64 -16.11
C GLY A 64 -6.95 19.02 -17.58
N LEU A 65 -6.52 18.07 -18.42
CA LEU A 65 -6.39 18.28 -19.87
C LEU A 65 -7.75 18.55 -20.53
N LEU A 66 -8.80 17.83 -20.13
CA LEU A 66 -10.15 18.04 -20.63
C LEU A 66 -10.69 19.43 -20.27
N CYS A 67 -10.50 19.86 -19.01
CA CYS A 67 -10.84 21.20 -18.56
C CYS A 67 -10.12 22.28 -19.38
N PHE A 68 -8.82 22.09 -19.62
CA PHE A 68 -8.02 23.00 -20.44
C PHE A 68 -8.57 23.13 -21.87
N GLU A 69 -8.85 22.01 -22.54
CA GLU A 69 -9.43 22.03 -23.89
C GLU A 69 -10.84 22.64 -23.93
N MET A 70 -11.67 22.39 -22.92
CA MET A 70 -12.99 23.00 -22.80
C MET A 70 -12.91 24.52 -22.63
N MET A 71 -11.97 25.01 -21.81
CA MET A 71 -11.71 26.44 -21.65
C MET A 71 -11.22 27.06 -22.95
N ARG A 72 -10.28 26.40 -23.65
CA ARG A 72 -9.78 26.85 -24.96
C ARG A 72 -10.88 26.94 -26.02
N SER A 73 -11.86 26.05 -25.93
CA SER A 73 -13.02 26.00 -26.83
C SER A 73 -14.17 26.94 -26.40
N GLY A 74 -13.98 27.77 -25.39
CA GLY A 74 -15.01 28.68 -24.86
C GLY A 74 -16.15 28.00 -24.09
N ARG A 75 -16.02 26.69 -23.79
CA ARG A 75 -17.03 25.88 -23.09
C ARG A 75 -16.86 25.95 -21.57
N TYR A 76 -16.88 27.16 -21.03
CA TYR A 76 -16.57 27.40 -19.60
C TYR A 76 -17.51 26.68 -18.64
N GLY A 77 -18.82 26.61 -18.94
CA GLY A 77 -19.76 25.87 -18.11
C GLY A 77 -19.45 24.38 -18.01
N ALA A 78 -19.00 23.77 -19.12
CA ALA A 78 -18.58 22.37 -19.13
C ALA A 78 -17.28 22.17 -18.35
N ALA A 79 -16.32 23.10 -18.48
CA ALA A 79 -15.07 23.05 -17.71
C ALA A 79 -15.34 23.13 -16.21
N ILE A 80 -16.25 24.02 -15.77
CA ILE A 80 -16.66 24.12 -14.36
C ILE A 80 -17.29 22.80 -13.89
N ALA A 81 -18.23 22.25 -14.66
CA ALA A 81 -18.88 20.99 -14.32
C ALA A 81 -17.86 19.84 -14.13
N VAL A 82 -16.89 19.69 -15.03
CA VAL A 82 -15.83 18.68 -14.91
C VAL A 82 -14.94 18.95 -13.70
N SER A 83 -14.57 20.22 -13.48
CA SER A 83 -13.70 20.62 -12.36
C SER A 83 -14.30 20.33 -10.99
N LEU A 84 -15.63 20.26 -10.89
CA LEU A 84 -16.34 19.88 -9.65
C LEU A 84 -16.60 18.37 -9.58
N ALA A 85 -17.01 17.76 -10.70
CA ALA A 85 -17.38 16.35 -10.74
C ALA A 85 -16.19 15.43 -10.44
N ILE A 86 -15.00 15.71 -10.99
CA ILE A 86 -13.85 14.81 -10.85
C ILE A 86 -13.34 14.77 -9.40
N PRO A 87 -13.08 15.90 -8.71
CA PRO A 87 -12.75 15.86 -7.28
C PRO A 87 -13.83 15.18 -6.45
N ALA A 88 -15.12 15.37 -6.75
CA ALA A 88 -16.20 14.70 -6.04
C ALA A 88 -16.13 13.17 -6.20
N LEU A 89 -15.84 12.67 -7.41
CA LEU A 89 -15.63 11.23 -7.67
C LEU A 89 -14.39 10.69 -6.95
N LEU A 90 -13.30 11.47 -6.93
CA LEU A 90 -12.08 11.08 -6.19
C LEU A 90 -12.32 11.02 -4.69
N VAL A 91 -13.07 11.97 -4.12
CA VAL A 91 -13.45 11.95 -2.69
C VAL A 91 -14.39 10.77 -2.40
N ALA A 92 -15.36 10.49 -3.28
CA ALA A 92 -16.23 9.33 -3.14
C ALA A 92 -15.44 8.02 -3.07
N GLU A 93 -14.44 7.85 -3.93
CA GLU A 93 -13.57 6.67 -3.93
C GLU A 93 -12.64 6.62 -2.71
N LEU A 94 -11.87 7.69 -2.47
CA LEU A 94 -10.74 7.65 -1.54
C LEU A 94 -11.14 7.85 -0.08
N GLU A 95 -12.18 8.64 0.19
CA GLU A 95 -12.64 8.93 1.55
C GLU A 95 -13.83 8.03 1.93
N PHE A 96 -14.81 7.94 1.04
CA PHE A 96 -16.05 7.19 1.30
C PHE A 96 -16.01 5.72 0.84
N HIS A 97 -14.88 5.27 0.31
CA HIS A 97 -14.65 3.89 -0.11
C HIS A 97 -15.73 3.39 -1.11
N GLN A 98 -16.30 4.30 -1.91
CA GLN A 98 -17.25 3.95 -2.97
C GLN A 98 -16.48 3.47 -4.20
N PRO A 99 -16.72 2.25 -4.72
CA PRO A 99 -15.92 1.69 -5.80
C PRO A 99 -16.33 2.28 -7.17
N VAL A 100 -15.92 3.52 -7.45
CA VAL A 100 -16.07 4.19 -8.74
C VAL A 100 -15.11 3.57 -9.78
N PHE A 101 -13.84 3.42 -9.41
CA PHE A 101 -12.78 2.85 -10.25
C PHE A 101 -11.84 1.90 -9.52
N GLY A 102 -11.83 1.85 -8.19
CA GLY A 102 -10.93 0.97 -7.43
C GLY A 102 -11.21 -0.52 -7.60
N TRP A 103 -12.35 -0.89 -8.21
CA TRP A 103 -12.65 -2.27 -8.62
C TRP A 103 -11.73 -2.77 -9.74
N ILE A 104 -11.15 -1.85 -10.54
CA ILE A 104 -10.29 -2.18 -11.67
C ILE A 104 -8.98 -2.77 -11.17
N GLY A 105 -8.71 -4.02 -11.57
CA GLY A 105 -7.50 -4.73 -11.18
C GLY A 105 -7.45 -5.06 -9.69
N THR A 106 -8.62 -5.22 -9.05
CA THR A 106 -8.73 -5.81 -7.71
C THR A 106 -8.06 -7.18 -7.66
N GLN A 107 -7.43 -7.47 -6.53
CA GLN A 107 -6.78 -8.76 -6.30
C GLN A 107 -7.06 -9.24 -4.89
N THR A 108 -7.33 -10.53 -4.74
CA THR A 108 -7.42 -11.17 -3.43
C THR A 108 -6.02 -11.35 -2.86
N GLN A 109 -5.79 -10.85 -1.65
CA GLN A 109 -4.55 -10.97 -0.89
C GLN A 109 -4.86 -11.53 0.51
N GLN A 110 -3.85 -11.69 1.37
CA GLN A 110 -4.00 -12.46 2.61
C GLN A 110 -3.51 -11.67 3.83
N HIS A 111 -4.25 -11.65 4.93
CA HIS A 111 -3.68 -11.38 6.25
C HIS A 111 -3.16 -12.71 6.82
N VAL A 112 -2.09 -12.63 7.62
CA VAL A 112 -1.54 -13.79 8.34
C VAL A 112 -1.91 -13.62 9.81
N LEU A 113 -2.81 -14.46 10.31
CA LEU A 113 -3.21 -14.50 11.70
C LEU A 113 -2.53 -15.68 12.39
N ALA A 114 -1.71 -15.41 13.40
CA ALA A 114 -1.03 -16.45 14.17
C ALA A 114 -1.58 -16.47 15.60
N THR A 115 -2.03 -17.63 16.05
CA THR A 115 -2.65 -17.81 17.36
C THR A 115 -1.81 -18.75 18.22
N LEU A 116 -1.33 -18.23 19.34
CA LEU A 116 -0.76 -19.06 20.40
C LEU A 116 -1.90 -19.56 21.29
N ALA A 117 -2.07 -20.88 21.36
CA ALA A 117 -3.09 -21.48 22.18
C ALA A 117 -2.86 -21.14 23.67
N ALA A 118 -3.93 -20.74 24.36
CA ALA A 118 -3.96 -20.54 25.79
C ALA A 118 -5.11 -21.37 26.37
N ARG A 119 -4.89 -21.98 27.55
CA ARG A 119 -5.93 -22.74 28.23
C ARG A 119 -6.86 -21.76 28.96
N ALA A 120 -8.11 -21.66 28.51
CA ALA A 120 -9.14 -20.79 29.07
C ALA A 120 -8.73 -19.29 29.16
N PRO A 121 -8.46 -18.62 28.03
CA PRO A 121 -8.01 -17.23 28.06
C PRO A 121 -9.14 -16.30 28.49
N LEU A 122 -8.92 -15.57 29.60
CA LEU A 122 -9.79 -14.46 30.02
C LEU A 122 -9.49 -13.17 29.26
N GLN A 123 -8.30 -13.06 28.66
CA GLN A 123 -7.80 -11.89 27.94
C GLN A 123 -6.94 -12.33 26.74
N ARG A 124 -6.82 -11.46 25.74
CA ARG A 124 -5.99 -11.68 24.54
C ARG A 124 -5.07 -10.48 24.33
N VAL A 125 -3.78 -10.76 24.12
CA VAL A 125 -2.80 -9.76 23.69
C VAL A 125 -2.62 -9.92 22.19
N ILE A 126 -2.75 -8.82 21.44
CA ILE A 126 -2.66 -8.83 19.98
C ILE A 126 -1.48 -7.95 19.57
N PHE A 127 -0.52 -8.57 18.87
CA PHE A 127 0.56 -7.87 18.19
C PHE A 127 0.22 -7.79 16.71
N THR A 128 0.36 -6.60 16.12
CA THR A 128 0.08 -6.38 14.70
C THR A 128 1.24 -5.67 14.03
N ALA A 129 1.48 -6.02 12.77
CA ALA A 129 2.42 -5.35 11.89
C ALA A 129 1.95 -5.51 10.45
N HIS A 130 2.16 -4.49 9.61
CA HIS A 130 2.00 -4.64 8.18
C HIS A 130 3.28 -5.25 7.60
N TYR A 131 3.12 -6.20 6.67
CA TYR A 131 4.26 -6.81 5.97
C TYR A 131 4.34 -6.35 4.50
N ALA A 132 3.32 -5.64 4.01
CA ALA A 132 3.35 -4.92 2.74
C ALA A 132 4.25 -3.69 2.81
N THR A 133 4.82 -3.32 1.66
CA THR A 133 5.66 -2.13 1.52
C THR A 133 4.97 -1.10 0.63
N LYS A 134 5.07 0.16 1.01
CA LYS A 134 4.74 1.29 0.15
C LYS A 134 5.97 1.67 -0.67
N THR A 135 5.76 2.01 -1.94
CA THR A 135 6.84 2.25 -2.92
C THR A 135 6.52 3.44 -3.83
N ASP A 136 5.56 4.27 -3.44
CA ASP A 136 5.15 5.41 -4.24
C ASP A 136 6.34 6.35 -4.49
N LEU A 137 6.43 6.86 -5.71
CA LEU A 137 7.54 7.73 -6.14
C LEU A 137 7.68 8.99 -5.26
N LEU A 138 6.56 9.44 -4.69
CA LEU A 138 6.47 10.64 -3.87
C LEU A 138 6.35 10.32 -2.37
N ASP A 139 6.62 9.07 -1.98
CA ASP A 139 6.58 8.72 -0.57
C ASP A 139 7.73 9.45 0.15
N PRO A 140 7.46 10.16 1.27
CA PRO A 140 8.52 10.77 2.04
C PRO A 140 9.44 9.66 2.54
N ILE A 141 10.71 9.68 2.11
CA ILE A 141 11.73 8.77 2.62
C ILE A 141 11.98 9.17 4.07
N GLU A 142 11.37 8.45 5.01
CA GLU A 142 11.72 8.59 6.41
C GLU A 142 13.06 7.86 6.63
N PRO A 143 14.15 8.57 6.96
CA PRO A 143 15.42 7.92 7.17
C PRO A 143 15.30 6.95 8.36
N ALA A 144 15.78 5.73 8.19
CA ALA A 144 15.82 4.75 9.26
C ALA A 144 16.46 5.38 10.52
N PRO A 145 15.86 5.22 11.71
CA PRO A 145 16.41 5.79 12.93
C PRO A 145 17.85 5.26 13.12
N GLY A 146 18.82 6.18 13.09
CA GLY A 146 20.25 5.88 13.20
C GLY A 146 21.09 6.08 11.93
N ARG A 147 20.51 6.36 10.76
CA ARG A 147 21.27 6.85 9.60
C ARG A 147 21.32 8.38 9.61
N CYS A 148 22.38 8.94 10.19
CA CYS A 148 22.77 10.30 9.86
C CYS A 148 23.01 10.37 8.35
N TRP A 149 22.36 11.33 7.69
CA TRP A 149 22.68 11.72 6.32
C TRP A 149 24.22 11.83 6.19
N PRO A 150 24.87 11.25 5.17
CA PRO A 150 26.23 11.65 4.89
C PRO A 150 26.17 13.12 4.56
N MET A 151 26.57 13.98 5.51
CA MET A 151 27.01 15.34 5.22
C MET A 151 28.19 15.19 4.27
N GLU A 152 27.88 15.04 2.99
CA GLU A 152 28.86 15.01 1.94
C GLU A 152 29.40 16.44 1.87
N SER A 153 30.52 16.60 2.55
CA SER A 153 31.39 17.75 2.52
C SER A 153 31.42 18.27 1.10
N ARG A 154 30.91 19.49 0.88
CA ARG A 154 31.31 20.34 -0.24
C ARG A 154 32.84 20.40 -0.24
N ARG A 155 33.48 19.50 -0.97
CA ARG A 155 34.88 19.65 -1.34
C ARG A 155 34.91 20.83 -2.29
N ARG A 156 35.40 21.95 -1.75
CA ARG A 156 35.94 23.05 -2.53
C ARG A 156 36.81 22.47 -3.64
N ARG A 157 36.49 22.80 -4.88
CA ARG A 157 37.47 23.12 -5.92
C ARG A 157 37.02 24.39 -6.58
#